data_AF-A0A412YYX6-F1
#
_entry.id   AF-A0A412YYX6-F1
#
_cell.length_a   1.000
_cell.length_b   1.000
_cell.length_c   1.000
_cell.angle_alpha   90.00
_cell.angle_beta   90.00
_cell.angle_gamma   90.00
#
_symmetry.space_group_name_H-M   'P 1'
#
loop_
_entity.id
_entity.type
_entity.pdbx_description
1 polymer ?
#
loop_
_entity_poly.entity_id
_entity_poly.type
_entity_poly.pdbx_seq_one_letter_code
_entity_poly.pdbx_strand_id
1 'polypeptide(L)'
;MFRLACSLQAKGLSDEAILAAAMTENGTRCFPPLTDKEIKQKVESALKYQKSTAPYSGKAPPTKEGITQFVDAPIQLRCEDWICNKEGVYKWVQGKKDTDPPVLIDVSYQQILPVGLTKNIETGEQKYDIAFSVRRNGKFMWKDIKVEPAECCSKTKIVTLANLGVVVNDQKAKNLVNYISDMYRINEDSLPVTKAVSHFAWIGKQFFPYVKDIMFDGDNAQAKTVQAVGPRGSFDTWQKGCMEYRKNLFVQMLMDASLASILIKKINCLCFVLHLWGAFGTGKTVAFMVAASIWGIPDELILSVDSTINYCTSRAVLMKSLPVFVDETQLSRGNLEKLIYAMTEGKEKGRLLRNSSERLIIRYLQILHMSWRLSGNIMDMLERSLCGMFKGLRTQN
;
A
#
# COMPACT_ATOMS: atom_id res chain seq x y z
N MET A 1 -39.83 17.03 34.52
CA MET A 1 -39.63 18.27 35.31
C MET A 1 -38.22 18.42 35.88
N PHE A 2 -37.72 17.55 36.76
CA PHE A 2 -36.35 17.66 37.31
C PHE A 2 -35.25 17.79 36.22
N ARG A 3 -35.24 16.88 35.22
CA ARG A 3 -34.27 16.95 34.10
C ARG A 3 -34.37 18.23 33.26
N LEU A 4 -35.59 18.77 33.12
CA LEU A 4 -35.83 20.03 32.42
C LEU A 4 -35.20 21.18 33.21
N ALA A 5 -35.43 21.23 34.54
CA ALA A 5 -34.84 22.23 35.42
C ALA A 5 -33.31 22.19 35.41
N CYS A 6 -32.69 21.00 35.50
CA CYS A 6 -31.23 20.86 35.38
C CYS A 6 -30.70 21.34 34.02
N SER A 7 -31.42 21.06 32.93
CA SER A 7 -31.02 21.51 31.59
C SER A 7 -31.10 23.03 31.42
N LEU A 8 -32.15 23.66 31.95
CA LEU A 8 -32.31 25.12 31.92
C LEU A 8 -31.29 25.82 32.84
N GLN A 9 -31.00 25.21 34.00
CA GLN A 9 -29.95 25.66 34.90
C GLN A 9 -28.55 25.58 34.26
N ALA A 10 -28.25 24.50 33.53
CA ALA A 10 -27.00 24.35 32.78
C ALA A 10 -26.87 25.37 31.62
N LYS A 11 -28.00 25.93 31.15
CA LYS A 11 -28.04 27.01 30.17
C LYS A 11 -27.92 28.41 30.80
N GLY A 12 -27.76 28.51 32.12
CA GLY A 12 -27.53 29.76 32.83
C GLY A 12 -28.77 30.64 33.03
N LEU A 13 -29.99 30.07 32.92
CA LEU A 13 -31.21 30.82 33.18
C LEU A 13 -31.38 31.15 34.68
N SER A 14 -32.12 32.23 34.97
CA SER A 14 -32.46 32.59 36.35
C SER A 14 -33.40 31.55 36.99
N ASP A 15 -33.32 31.43 38.30
CA ASP A 15 -34.12 30.47 39.08
C ASP A 15 -35.63 30.71 38.86
N GLU A 16 -36.05 31.97 38.70
CA GLU A 16 -37.41 32.37 38.34
C GLU A 16 -37.85 31.91 36.95
N ALA A 17 -36.97 32.06 35.94
CA ALA A 17 -37.25 31.62 34.58
C ALA A 17 -37.35 30.09 34.48
N ILE A 18 -36.53 29.37 35.26
CA ILE A 18 -36.56 27.91 35.34
C ILE A 18 -37.88 27.44 35.97
N LEU A 19 -38.32 28.09 37.06
CA LEU A 19 -39.58 27.76 37.72
C LEU A 19 -40.78 28.01 36.79
N ALA A 20 -40.82 29.16 36.13
CA ALA A 20 -41.89 29.50 35.19
C ALA A 20 -41.98 28.49 34.03
N ALA A 21 -40.84 28.15 33.41
CA ALA A 21 -40.79 27.17 32.34
C ALA A 21 -41.22 25.76 32.81
N ALA A 22 -40.81 25.35 34.01
CA ALA A 22 -41.21 24.07 34.58
C ALA A 22 -42.71 23.99 34.90
N MET A 23 -43.32 25.11 35.33
CA MET A 23 -44.77 25.21 35.55
C MET A 23 -45.55 25.10 34.24
N THR A 24 -45.12 25.82 33.19
CA THR A 24 -45.76 25.74 31.86
C THR A 24 -45.64 24.35 31.26
N GLU A 25 -44.46 23.73 31.31
CA GLU A 25 -44.24 22.39 30.75
C GLU A 25 -44.91 21.25 31.54
N ASN A 26 -45.22 21.46 32.81
CA ASN A 26 -46.00 20.49 33.58
C ASN A 26 -47.44 20.37 33.06
N GLY A 27 -48.06 21.49 32.67
CA GLY A 27 -49.41 21.51 32.12
C GLY A 27 -49.53 20.86 30.74
N THR A 28 -48.43 20.78 29.99
CA THR A 28 -48.40 20.21 28.63
C THR A 28 -47.87 18.78 28.57
N ARG A 29 -46.92 18.40 29.44
CA ARG A 29 -46.21 17.11 29.34
C ARG A 29 -46.45 16.13 30.49
N CYS A 30 -47.05 16.54 31.61
CA CYS A 30 -47.32 15.64 32.73
C CYS A 30 -48.80 15.24 32.78
N PHE A 31 -49.07 13.94 32.85
CA PHE A 31 -50.42 13.38 33.01
C PHE A 31 -50.44 12.33 34.15
N PRO A 32 -51.18 12.57 35.25
CA PRO A 32 -51.81 13.84 35.61
C PRO A 32 -50.76 14.94 35.89
N PRO A 33 -51.12 16.23 35.76
CA PRO A 33 -50.23 17.34 36.09
C PRO A 33 -49.80 17.27 37.57
N LEU A 34 -48.52 17.52 37.84
CA LEU A 34 -48.03 17.64 39.22
C LEU A 34 -48.58 18.91 39.88
N THR A 35 -48.71 18.89 41.20
CA THR A 35 -49.10 20.07 41.96
C THR A 35 -47.98 21.11 42.01
N ASP A 36 -48.32 22.38 42.20
CA ASP A 36 -47.34 23.48 42.28
C ASP A 36 -46.25 23.26 43.33
N LYS A 37 -46.60 22.62 44.46
CA LYS A 37 -45.65 22.27 45.51
C LYS A 37 -44.62 21.25 45.04
N GLU A 38 -45.03 20.25 44.27
CA GLU A 38 -44.16 19.20 43.75
C GLU A 38 -43.22 19.71 42.65
N ILE A 39 -43.69 20.64 41.81
CA ILE A 39 -42.84 21.30 40.82
C ILE A 39 -41.78 22.15 41.52
N LYS A 40 -42.18 22.97 42.49
CA LYS A 40 -41.24 23.78 43.29
C LYS A 40 -40.18 22.92 43.95
N GLN A 41 -40.55 21.82 44.60
CA GLN A 41 -39.60 20.89 45.20
C GLN A 41 -38.64 20.26 44.18
N LYS A 42 -39.14 19.89 42.99
CA LYS A 42 -38.30 19.34 41.91
C LYS A 42 -37.34 20.39 41.33
N VAL A 43 -37.77 21.64 41.21
CA VAL A 43 -36.93 22.76 40.76
C VAL A 43 -35.88 23.10 41.82
N GLU A 44 -36.27 23.25 43.09
CA GLU A 44 -35.34 23.46 44.22
C GLU A 44 -34.31 22.33 44.33
N SER A 45 -34.72 21.08 44.13
CA SER A 45 -33.80 19.94 44.12
C SER A 45 -32.82 20.00 42.95
N ALA A 46 -33.24 20.50 41.78
CA ALA A 46 -32.35 20.70 40.64
C ALA A 46 -31.37 21.85 40.91
N LEU A 47 -31.82 22.93 41.54
CA LEU A 47 -31.00 24.11 41.85
C LEU A 47 -29.87 23.84 42.85
N LYS A 48 -29.92 22.73 43.61
CA LYS A 48 -28.82 22.29 44.50
C LYS A 48 -27.56 21.84 43.75
N TYR A 49 -27.66 21.52 42.45
CA TYR A 49 -26.52 21.12 41.63
C TYR A 49 -25.78 22.38 41.12
N GLN A 50 -24.44 22.32 41.01
CA GLN A 50 -23.61 23.48 40.64
C GLN A 50 -24.01 24.07 39.28
N LYS A 51 -24.20 25.39 39.24
CA LYS A 51 -24.40 26.16 38.00
C LYS A 51 -23.12 26.03 37.16
N SER A 52 -23.20 25.35 36.01
CA SER A 52 -22.09 25.36 35.05
C SER A 52 -21.89 26.80 34.57
N THR A 53 -20.69 27.36 34.80
CA THR A 53 -20.33 28.72 34.38
C THR A 53 -19.88 28.79 32.92
N ALA A 54 -19.93 27.69 32.17
CA ALA A 54 -19.59 27.70 30.76
C ALA A 54 -20.85 28.03 29.93
N PRO A 55 -20.93 29.22 29.28
CA PRO A 55 -21.99 29.47 28.32
C PRO A 55 -21.90 28.42 27.19
N TYR A 56 -23.01 27.77 26.89
CA TYR A 56 -23.16 26.89 25.74
C TYR A 56 -22.99 27.73 24.46
N SER A 57 -21.75 27.94 24.04
CA SER A 57 -21.47 28.49 22.71
C SER A 57 -21.71 27.38 21.71
N GLY A 58 -22.74 27.49 20.87
CA GLY A 58 -22.92 26.68 19.67
C GLY A 58 -21.84 26.89 18.60
N LYS A 59 -20.63 27.28 18.99
CA LYS A 59 -19.46 27.37 18.13
C LYS A 59 -18.67 26.08 18.31
N ALA A 60 -18.28 25.46 17.20
CA ALA A 60 -17.31 24.38 17.20
C ALA A 60 -16.11 24.77 18.09
N PRO A 61 -15.56 23.85 18.90
CA PRO A 61 -14.33 24.15 19.63
C PRO A 61 -13.29 24.66 18.63
N PRO A 62 -12.54 25.73 18.95
CA PRO A 62 -11.53 26.25 18.05
C PRO A 62 -10.58 25.11 17.66
N THR A 63 -10.28 25.00 16.36
CA THR A 63 -9.23 24.12 15.86
C THR A 63 -7.95 24.45 16.60
N LYS A 64 -7.48 23.53 17.45
CA LYS A 64 -6.22 23.73 18.16
C LYS A 64 -5.10 23.69 17.13
N GLU A 65 -4.43 24.82 16.93
CA GLU A 65 -3.36 24.99 15.94
C GLU A 65 -2.02 24.44 16.47
N GLY A 66 -1.99 23.17 16.85
CA GLY A 66 -0.74 22.49 17.24
C GLY A 66 0.10 22.11 16.02
N ILE A 67 1.40 22.41 16.04
CA ILE A 67 2.39 21.95 15.04
C ILE A 67 3.43 21.08 15.75
N THR A 68 3.89 20.00 15.09
CA THR A 68 4.94 19.12 15.61
C THR A 68 6.27 19.85 15.82
N GLN A 69 6.88 19.68 17.00
CA GLN A 69 8.18 20.26 17.38
C GLN A 69 9.25 19.17 17.52
N PHE A 70 9.27 18.23 16.57
CA PHE A 70 10.28 17.18 16.51
C PHE A 70 11.65 17.73 16.08
N VAL A 71 12.73 17.16 16.64
CA VAL A 71 14.12 17.48 16.34
C VAL A 71 14.58 16.72 15.10
N ASP A 72 15.15 17.44 14.13
CA ASP A 72 15.67 16.94 12.87
C ASP A 72 14.65 16.16 12.02
N ALA A 73 13.35 16.40 12.22
CA ALA A 73 12.29 15.70 11.51
C ALA A 73 12.26 16.05 10.02
N PRO A 74 11.87 15.09 9.15
CA PRO A 74 11.85 15.31 7.70
C PRO A 74 10.82 16.35 7.27
N ILE A 75 9.70 16.45 7.99
CA ILE A 75 8.62 17.41 7.74
C ILE A 75 8.00 17.88 9.06
N GLN A 76 7.27 19.00 9.01
CA GLN A 76 6.42 19.47 10.11
C GLN A 76 4.95 19.24 9.76
N LEU A 77 4.17 18.76 10.72
CA LEU A 77 2.75 18.46 10.56
C LEU A 77 1.89 19.19 11.58
N ARG A 78 0.63 19.38 11.24
CA ARG A 78 -0.39 19.77 12.22
C ARG A 78 -0.66 18.58 13.15
N CYS A 79 -0.70 18.83 14.45
CA CYS A 79 -0.87 17.80 15.47
C CYS A 79 -2.02 18.09 16.45
N GLU A 80 -2.71 19.23 16.32
CA GLU A 80 -3.89 19.58 17.14
C GLU A 80 -3.66 19.40 18.66
N ASP A 81 -4.34 18.42 19.26
CA ASP A 81 -4.27 18.07 20.68
C ASP A 81 -3.03 17.25 21.08
N TRP A 82 -2.28 16.75 20.10
CA TRP A 82 -1.11 15.92 20.33
C TRP A 82 0.10 16.80 20.66
N ILE A 83 0.82 16.42 21.70
CA ILE A 83 2.09 17.02 22.09
C ILE A 83 3.19 16.21 21.43
N CYS A 84 3.86 16.82 20.45
CA CYS A 84 4.88 16.19 19.62
C CYS A 84 6.20 16.95 19.78
N ASN A 85 7.17 16.39 20.50
CA ASN A 85 8.44 17.06 20.81
C ASN A 85 9.61 16.06 20.88
N LYS A 86 10.80 16.55 21.29
CA LYS A 86 12.04 15.73 21.41
C LYS A 86 11.92 14.50 22.31
N GLU A 87 10.98 14.49 23.25
CA GLU A 87 10.78 13.41 24.24
C GLU A 87 9.83 12.32 23.72
N GLY A 88 9.04 12.65 22.70
CA GLY A 88 8.15 11.72 22.01
C GLY A 88 6.80 12.32 21.71
N VAL A 89 5.76 11.50 21.89
CA VAL A 89 4.37 11.84 21.57
C VAL A 89 3.49 11.58 22.79
N TYR A 90 2.69 12.58 23.15
CA TYR A 90 1.82 12.56 24.33
C TYR A 90 0.47 13.20 24.04
N LYS A 91 -0.54 12.92 24.87
CA LYS A 91 -1.86 13.56 24.81
C LYS A 91 -2.45 13.73 26.19
N TRP A 92 -2.98 14.91 26.47
CA TRP A 92 -3.82 15.11 27.64
C TRP A 92 -5.19 14.49 27.42
N VAL A 93 -5.61 13.64 28.33
CA VAL A 93 -6.96 13.06 28.34
C VAL A 93 -7.65 13.49 29.63
N GLN A 94 -8.93 13.83 29.52
CA GLN A 94 -9.73 14.17 30.69
C GLN A 94 -9.79 12.99 31.65
N GLY A 95 -9.83 13.29 32.96
CA GLY A 95 -10.01 12.29 33.99
C GLY A 95 -11.32 11.50 33.81
N LYS A 96 -11.43 10.32 34.41
CA LYS A 96 -12.62 9.46 34.27
C LYS A 96 -13.89 10.11 34.85
N LYS A 97 -13.73 11.03 35.79
CA LYS A 97 -14.78 11.88 36.35
C LYS A 97 -14.44 13.33 36.07
N ASP A 98 -15.45 14.20 35.93
CA ASP A 98 -15.26 15.64 35.74
C ASP A 98 -14.43 16.32 36.85
N THR A 99 -14.35 15.70 38.04
CA THR A 99 -13.55 16.17 39.18
C THR A 99 -12.09 15.73 39.15
N ASP A 100 -11.74 14.75 38.32
CA ASP A 100 -10.40 14.18 38.29
C ASP A 100 -9.50 15.05 37.39
N PRO A 101 -8.24 15.34 37.80
CA PRO A 101 -7.34 16.13 36.98
C PRO A 101 -7.06 15.41 35.64
N PRO A 102 -6.83 16.17 34.55
CA PRO A 102 -6.45 15.57 33.28
C PRO A 102 -5.16 14.77 33.43
N VAL A 103 -5.09 13.63 32.75
CA VAL A 103 -3.95 12.70 32.80
C VAL A 103 -3.18 12.81 31.49
N LEU A 104 -1.86 12.93 31.58
CA LEU A 104 -0.99 12.87 30.42
C LEU A 104 -0.75 11.41 30.04
N ILE A 105 -1.19 11.03 28.85
CA ILE A 105 -0.97 9.70 28.30
C ILE A 105 0.22 9.74 27.34
N ASP A 106 1.15 8.82 27.52
CA ASP A 106 2.27 8.59 26.61
C ASP A 106 1.87 7.64 25.45
N VAL A 107 2.18 8.08 24.23
CA VAL A 107 1.94 7.32 22.99
C VAL A 107 3.21 6.59 22.60
N SER A 108 4.32 7.34 22.54
CA SER A 108 5.63 6.82 22.21
C SER A 108 6.69 7.71 22.86
N TYR A 109 7.78 7.11 23.33
CA TYR A 109 8.99 7.83 23.75
C TYR A 109 9.92 8.13 22.58
N GLN A 110 9.43 7.90 21.36
CA GLN A 110 10.12 8.09 20.11
C GLN A 110 9.40 9.17 19.30
N GLN A 111 10.16 9.97 18.56
CA GLN A 111 9.57 10.87 17.58
C GLN A 111 9.09 10.02 16.41
N ILE A 112 7.81 10.13 16.07
CA ILE A 112 7.18 9.32 15.02
C ILE A 112 6.10 10.17 14.35
N LEU A 113 6.07 10.19 13.02
CA LEU A 113 5.08 10.92 12.25
C LEU A 113 4.83 10.27 10.88
N PRO A 114 3.62 10.42 10.33
CA PRO A 114 3.40 10.22 8.91
C PRO A 114 4.29 11.15 8.07
N VAL A 115 4.79 10.65 6.95
CA VAL A 115 5.52 11.47 5.97
C VAL A 115 4.89 11.47 4.59
N GLY A 116 3.98 10.52 4.33
CA GLY A 116 3.25 10.46 3.07
C GLY A 116 2.39 9.22 2.95
N LEU A 117 1.82 9.04 1.76
CA LEU A 117 1.07 7.86 1.37
C LEU A 117 1.67 7.29 0.08
N THR A 118 1.90 5.99 0.04
CA THR A 118 2.20 5.29 -1.21
C THR A 118 0.92 4.65 -1.73
N LYS A 119 0.47 5.00 -2.94
CA LYS A 119 -0.75 4.46 -3.55
C LYS A 119 -0.44 3.66 -4.81
N ASN A 120 -0.87 2.41 -4.85
CA ASN A 120 -0.78 1.59 -6.05
C ASN A 120 -1.78 2.08 -7.10
N ILE A 121 -1.29 2.37 -8.32
CA ILE A 121 -2.11 2.95 -9.39
C ILE A 121 -3.13 1.93 -9.93
N GLU A 122 -2.79 0.64 -9.95
CA GLU A 122 -3.66 -0.40 -10.51
C GLU A 122 -4.67 -0.94 -9.48
N THR A 123 -4.23 -1.22 -8.25
CA THR A 123 -5.11 -1.81 -7.22
C THR A 123 -5.84 -0.77 -6.40
N GLY A 124 -5.36 0.48 -6.36
CA GLY A 124 -5.87 1.54 -5.49
C GLY A 124 -5.48 1.35 -4.01
N GLU A 125 -4.80 0.26 -3.66
CA GLU A 125 -4.31 0.00 -2.31
C GLU A 125 -3.31 1.07 -1.89
N GLN A 126 -3.30 1.36 -0.59
CA GLN A 126 -2.45 2.39 0.00
C GLN A 126 -1.55 1.79 1.07
N LYS A 127 -0.38 2.39 1.21
CA LYS A 127 0.57 2.16 2.30
C LYS A 127 0.87 3.48 2.98
N TYR A 128 0.97 3.42 4.29
CA TYR A 128 1.35 4.52 5.15
C TYR A 128 2.87 4.62 5.15
N ASP A 129 3.39 5.78 4.72
CA ASP A 129 4.80 6.09 4.80
C ASP A 129 5.04 6.81 6.13
N ILE A 130 5.74 6.18 7.06
CA ILE A 130 5.94 6.66 8.43
C ILE A 130 7.43 6.81 8.70
N ALA A 131 7.83 7.94 9.26
CA ALA A 131 9.18 8.18 9.73
C ALA A 131 9.24 8.14 11.26
N PHE A 132 10.32 7.59 11.80
CA PHE A 132 10.58 7.61 13.24
C PHE A 132 12.07 7.79 13.56
N SER A 133 12.36 8.41 14.70
CA SER A 133 13.73 8.71 15.13
C SER A 133 14.34 7.59 15.96
N VAL A 134 15.49 7.06 15.62
CA VAL A 134 16.28 6.16 16.49
C VAL A 134 17.41 6.95 17.13
N ARG A 135 17.54 6.89 18.45
CA ARG A 135 18.62 7.57 19.16
C ARG A 135 19.89 6.71 19.11
N ARG A 136 20.97 7.23 18.51
CA ARG A 136 22.30 6.61 18.50
C ARG A 136 23.36 7.66 18.78
N ASN A 137 24.30 7.37 19.70
CA ASN A 137 25.40 8.26 20.06
C ASN A 137 24.95 9.70 20.40
N GLY A 138 23.81 9.85 21.08
CA GLY A 138 23.26 11.15 21.46
C GLY A 138 22.57 11.94 20.34
N LYS A 139 22.58 11.45 19.09
CA LYS A 139 21.90 12.07 17.92
C LYS A 139 20.63 11.31 17.54
N PHE A 140 19.69 12.03 16.94
CA PHE A 140 18.50 11.44 16.33
C PHE A 140 18.79 11.07 14.87
N MET A 141 18.56 9.81 14.50
CA MET A 141 18.60 9.37 13.11
C MET A 141 17.21 8.93 12.68
N TRP A 142 16.69 9.52 11.61
CA TRP A 142 15.37 9.19 11.09
C TRP A 142 15.42 7.97 10.17
N LYS A 143 14.42 7.10 10.32
CA LYS A 143 14.21 5.92 9.49
C LYS A 143 12.78 5.92 8.99
N ASP A 144 12.63 5.64 7.70
CA ASP A 144 11.33 5.53 7.04
C ASP A 144 10.92 4.06 6.92
N ILE A 145 9.63 3.83 7.10
CA ILE A 145 8.98 2.54 6.89
C ILE A 145 7.71 2.72 6.07
N LYS A 146 7.40 1.71 5.25
CA LYS A 146 6.14 1.62 4.51
C LYS A 146 5.34 0.47 5.07
N VAL A 147 4.14 0.75 5.55
CA VAL A 147 3.32 -0.22 6.27
C VAL A 147 1.90 -0.21 5.76
N GLU A 148 1.22 -1.35 5.83
CA GLU A 148 -0.18 -1.40 5.43
C GLU A 148 -1.05 -0.68 6.47
N PRO A 149 -2.08 0.09 6.04
CA PRO A 149 -3.02 0.74 6.95
C PRO A 149 -3.66 -0.25 7.94
N ALA A 150 -3.89 -1.49 7.49
CA ALA A 150 -4.44 -2.56 8.33
C ALA A 150 -3.54 -2.94 9.52
N GLU A 151 -2.22 -2.76 9.41
CA GLU A 151 -1.28 -2.95 10.52
C GLU A 151 -1.34 -1.77 11.49
N CYS A 152 -1.45 -0.55 10.99
CA CYS A 152 -1.57 0.67 11.79
C CYS A 152 -2.91 0.83 12.49
N CYS A 153 -3.98 0.21 11.98
CA CYS A 153 -5.33 0.32 12.56
C CYS A 153 -5.65 -0.75 13.62
N SER A 154 -4.77 -1.73 13.84
CA SER A 154 -5.00 -2.82 14.77
C SER A 154 -3.98 -2.82 15.90
N LYS A 155 -4.44 -2.83 17.15
CA LYS A 155 -3.56 -2.87 18.33
C LYS A 155 -2.66 -4.10 18.35
N THR A 156 -3.16 -5.24 17.88
CA THR A 156 -2.39 -6.50 17.87
C THR A 156 -1.32 -6.46 16.77
N LYS A 157 -1.63 -5.84 15.62
CA LYS A 157 -0.71 -5.80 14.49
C LYS A 157 0.30 -4.67 14.61
N ILE A 158 -0.06 -3.51 15.15
CA ILE A 158 0.85 -2.37 15.25
C ILE A 158 2.10 -2.67 16.09
N VAL A 159 2.00 -3.65 17.01
CA VAL A 159 3.14 -4.12 17.81
C VAL A 159 4.23 -4.75 16.95
N THR A 160 3.90 -5.28 15.76
CA THR A 160 4.91 -5.84 14.82
C THR A 160 5.88 -4.79 14.30
N LEU A 161 5.52 -3.49 14.37
CA LEU A 161 6.42 -2.39 14.04
C LEU A 161 7.67 -2.34 14.93
N ALA A 162 7.63 -3.00 16.09
CA ALA A 162 8.80 -3.20 16.94
C ALA A 162 9.94 -3.93 16.20
N ASN A 163 9.61 -4.87 15.31
CA ASN A 163 10.61 -5.57 14.48
C ASN A 163 11.36 -4.62 13.53
N LEU A 164 10.75 -3.48 13.20
CA LEU A 164 11.35 -2.46 12.34
C LEU A 164 12.11 -1.38 13.12
N GLY A 165 11.98 -1.35 14.45
CA GLY A 165 12.64 -0.40 15.35
C GLY A 165 11.73 0.67 15.96
N VAL A 166 10.40 0.55 15.79
CA VAL A 166 9.43 1.43 16.48
C VAL A 166 9.25 0.97 17.92
N VAL A 167 9.41 1.88 18.89
CA VAL A 167 9.24 1.52 20.31
C VAL A 167 7.75 1.48 20.67
N VAL A 168 7.14 0.29 20.59
CA VAL A 168 5.72 0.05 20.90
C VAL A 168 5.55 -1.27 21.66
N ASN A 169 4.62 -1.28 22.62
CA ASN A 169 4.21 -2.48 23.37
C ASN A 169 2.67 -2.53 23.45
N ASP A 170 2.11 -3.60 24.01
CA ASP A 170 0.65 -3.79 24.09
C ASP A 170 -0.08 -2.68 24.84
N GLN A 171 0.56 -2.10 25.88
CA GLN A 171 -0.03 -1.01 26.67
C GLN A 171 -0.19 0.27 25.84
N LYS A 172 0.82 0.60 25.02
CA LYS A 172 0.83 1.81 24.19
C LYS A 172 0.19 1.63 22.82
N ALA A 173 -0.02 0.39 22.37
CA ALA A 173 -0.54 0.08 21.04
C ALA A 173 -1.82 0.83 20.70
N LYS A 174 -2.79 0.91 21.64
CA LYS A 174 -4.04 1.67 21.44
C LYS A 174 -3.76 3.16 21.16
N ASN A 175 -2.85 3.74 21.92
CA ASN A 175 -2.55 5.17 21.82
C ASN A 175 -1.82 5.48 20.51
N LEU A 176 -0.91 4.59 20.09
CA LEU A 176 -0.19 4.74 18.83
C LEU A 176 -1.10 4.59 17.61
N VAL A 177 -2.03 3.63 17.63
CA VAL A 177 -3.07 3.49 16.59
C VAL A 177 -3.86 4.80 16.46
N ASN A 178 -4.35 5.33 17.58
CA ASN A 178 -5.12 6.57 17.60
C ASN A 178 -4.30 7.76 17.08
N TYR A 179 -3.06 7.89 17.53
CA TYR A 179 -2.16 8.96 17.08
C TYR A 179 -1.91 8.90 15.57
N ILE A 180 -1.52 7.74 15.03
CA ILE A 180 -1.25 7.61 13.59
C ILE A 180 -2.52 7.91 12.78
N SER A 181 -3.67 7.36 13.19
CA SER A 181 -4.95 7.62 12.53
C SER A 181 -5.31 9.11 12.54
N ASP A 182 -5.14 9.78 13.68
CA ASP A 182 -5.41 11.22 13.81
C ASP A 182 -4.44 12.04 12.94
N MET A 183 -3.15 11.72 12.96
CA MET A 183 -2.15 12.46 12.18
C MET A 183 -2.39 12.36 10.67
N TYR A 184 -2.81 11.20 10.15
CA TYR A 184 -3.21 11.08 8.74
C TYR A 184 -4.48 11.89 8.44
N ARG A 185 -5.50 11.82 9.31
CA ARG A 185 -6.76 12.58 9.15
C ARG A 185 -6.54 14.10 9.17
N ILE A 186 -5.75 14.58 10.13
CA ILE A 186 -5.47 16.01 10.32
C ILE A 186 -4.67 16.57 9.13
N ASN A 187 -3.82 15.76 8.51
CA ASN A 187 -2.88 16.20 7.47
C ASN A 187 -3.23 15.65 6.07
N GLU A 188 -4.47 15.18 5.86
CA GLU A 188 -4.93 14.51 4.64
C GLU A 188 -4.63 15.33 3.36
N ASP A 189 -4.90 16.64 3.38
CA ASP A 189 -4.67 17.52 2.24
C ASP A 189 -3.20 17.88 2.00
N SER A 190 -2.35 17.73 3.03
CA SER A 190 -0.96 18.18 3.02
C SER A 190 0.06 17.07 2.78
N LEU A 191 -0.31 15.82 3.09
CA LEU A 191 0.61 14.69 2.98
C LEU A 191 0.83 14.32 1.51
N PRO A 192 2.10 14.17 1.06
CA PRO A 192 2.38 13.82 -0.31
C PRO A 192 1.93 12.38 -0.62
N VAL A 193 1.30 12.20 -1.78
CA VAL A 193 0.90 10.88 -2.29
C VAL A 193 1.87 10.43 -3.38
N THR A 194 2.71 9.45 -3.05
CA THR A 194 3.61 8.78 -3.99
C THR A 194 2.88 7.70 -4.75
N LYS A 195 2.96 7.71 -6.08
CA LYS A 195 2.35 6.66 -6.91
C LYS A 195 3.26 5.43 -6.97
N ALA A 196 2.68 4.25 -7.02
CA ALA A 196 3.43 3.01 -7.12
C ALA A 196 2.81 1.98 -8.08
N VAL A 197 3.65 1.08 -8.56
CA VAL A 197 3.28 -0.09 -9.36
C VAL A 197 4.05 -1.33 -8.91
N SER A 198 3.46 -2.50 -9.11
CA SER A 198 4.01 -3.79 -8.67
C SER A 198 4.71 -4.59 -9.77
N HIS A 199 4.75 -4.07 -10.99
CA HIS A 199 5.27 -4.75 -12.18
C HIS A 199 5.54 -3.76 -13.32
N PHE A 200 6.22 -4.20 -14.38
CA PHE A 200 6.51 -3.39 -15.56
C PHE A 200 5.26 -3.21 -16.42
N ALA A 201 4.90 -1.94 -16.64
CA ALA A 201 3.68 -1.59 -17.34
C ALA A 201 3.71 -0.18 -17.92
N TRP A 202 2.82 0.01 -18.91
CA TRP A 202 2.41 1.31 -19.38
C TRP A 202 1.53 2.03 -18.36
N ILE A 203 1.90 3.25 -18.04
CA ILE A 203 1.18 4.19 -17.17
C ILE A 203 0.86 5.41 -18.03
N GLY A 204 -0.33 5.41 -18.62
CA GLY A 204 -0.69 6.35 -19.67
C GLY A 204 0.24 6.24 -20.89
N LYS A 205 1.04 7.29 -21.12
CA LYS A 205 2.03 7.38 -22.22
C LYS A 205 3.45 7.00 -21.80
N GLN A 206 3.69 6.77 -20.51
CA GLN A 206 5.01 6.45 -19.97
C GLN A 206 5.10 4.97 -19.60
N PHE A 207 6.31 4.44 -19.46
CA PHE A 207 6.55 3.04 -19.12
C PHE A 207 7.42 2.93 -17.86
N PHE A 208 6.96 2.20 -16.86
CA PHE A 208 7.74 1.92 -15.66
C PHE A 208 8.81 0.84 -15.98
N PRO A 209 10.10 1.04 -15.62
CA PRO A 209 10.63 1.95 -14.59
C PRO A 209 11.22 3.27 -15.10
N TYR A 210 10.98 3.67 -16.35
CA TYR A 210 11.57 4.88 -16.94
C TYR A 210 10.85 6.19 -16.55
N VAL A 211 10.18 6.20 -15.39
CA VAL A 211 9.38 7.35 -14.88
C VAL A 211 9.91 7.77 -13.52
N LYS A 212 10.11 9.08 -13.30
CA LYS A 212 10.79 9.60 -12.10
C LYS A 212 9.92 9.64 -10.82
N ASP A 213 8.60 9.62 -10.95
CA ASP A 213 7.66 9.85 -9.82
C ASP A 213 6.81 8.62 -9.48
N ILE A 214 7.29 7.43 -9.83
CA ILE A 214 6.58 6.17 -9.60
C ILE A 214 7.52 5.19 -8.94
N MET A 215 7.13 4.70 -7.78
CA MET A 215 7.90 3.72 -7.03
C MET A 215 7.48 2.28 -7.36
N PHE A 216 8.41 1.36 -7.15
CA PHE A 216 8.10 -0.06 -7.13
C PHE A 216 7.47 -0.43 -5.79
N ASP A 217 6.31 -1.06 -5.83
CA ASP A 217 5.63 -1.64 -4.65
C ASP A 217 5.23 -3.09 -4.95
N GLY A 218 6.25 -3.94 -5.14
CA GLY A 218 6.09 -5.37 -5.39
C GLY A 218 6.91 -6.22 -4.42
N ASP A 219 7.17 -7.47 -4.80
CA ASP A 219 7.95 -8.40 -4.00
C ASP A 219 9.41 -7.94 -3.89
N ASN A 220 9.92 -7.78 -2.66
CA ASN A 220 11.31 -7.40 -2.39
C ASN A 220 12.31 -8.39 -2.99
N ALA A 221 11.93 -9.67 -3.18
CA ALA A 221 12.77 -10.66 -3.85
C ALA A 221 13.08 -10.29 -5.31
N GLN A 222 12.27 -9.43 -5.93
CA GLN A 222 12.43 -8.97 -7.31
C GLN A 222 13.09 -7.59 -7.43
N ALA A 223 13.50 -6.97 -6.32
CA ALA A 223 14.09 -5.63 -6.33
C ALA A 223 15.34 -5.54 -7.22
N LYS A 224 16.18 -6.59 -7.25
CA LYS A 224 17.35 -6.67 -8.13
C LYS A 224 16.97 -6.61 -9.61
N THR A 225 15.96 -7.38 -10.02
CA THR A 225 15.42 -7.38 -11.39
C THR A 225 14.92 -5.99 -11.80
N VAL A 226 14.22 -5.31 -10.89
CA VAL A 226 13.71 -3.95 -11.14
C VAL A 226 14.86 -2.95 -11.35
N GLN A 227 15.92 -3.04 -10.52
CA GLN A 227 17.10 -2.18 -10.65
C GLN A 227 17.99 -2.50 -11.86
N ALA A 228 17.89 -3.73 -12.38
CA ALA A 228 18.58 -4.16 -13.58
C ALA A 228 17.97 -3.58 -14.85
N VAL A 229 16.64 -3.33 -14.87
CA VAL A 229 15.96 -2.66 -15.99
C VAL A 229 16.28 -1.16 -15.95
N GLY A 230 16.88 -0.66 -17.02
CA GLY A 230 17.31 0.73 -17.10
C GLY A 230 18.47 0.94 -18.09
N PRO A 231 18.71 2.17 -18.53
CA PRO A 231 19.81 2.48 -19.44
C PRO A 231 21.16 2.23 -18.74
N ARG A 232 22.08 1.56 -19.44
CA ARG A 232 23.45 1.30 -18.99
C ARG A 232 24.41 1.58 -20.14
N GLY A 233 25.49 2.30 -19.88
CA GLY A 233 26.49 2.62 -20.89
C GLY A 233 25.99 3.57 -21.98
N SER A 234 26.52 3.44 -23.20
CA SER A 234 26.21 4.28 -24.36
C SER A 234 25.28 3.57 -25.34
N PHE A 235 24.21 4.26 -25.75
CA PHE A 235 23.27 3.78 -26.76
C PHE A 235 23.97 3.54 -28.11
N ASP A 236 24.87 4.44 -28.54
CA ASP A 236 25.55 4.33 -29.84
C ASP A 236 26.42 3.07 -29.91
N THR A 237 27.12 2.75 -28.82
CA THR A 237 27.95 1.55 -28.72
C THR A 237 27.09 0.29 -28.76
N TRP A 238 26.01 0.28 -27.97
CA TRP A 238 25.06 -0.83 -27.94
C TRP A 238 24.43 -1.05 -29.32
N GLN A 239 23.96 0.01 -29.97
CA GLN A 239 23.33 -0.04 -31.29
C GLN A 239 24.30 -0.61 -32.33
N LYS A 240 25.54 -0.11 -32.40
CA LYS A 240 26.56 -0.62 -33.33
C LYS A 240 26.83 -2.11 -33.12
N GLY A 241 27.00 -2.55 -31.88
CA GLY A 241 27.22 -3.97 -31.56
C GLY A 241 26.01 -4.85 -31.91
N CYS A 242 24.81 -4.44 -31.50
CA CYS A 242 23.59 -5.17 -31.77
C CYS A 242 23.25 -5.26 -33.27
N MET A 243 23.55 -4.23 -34.06
CA MET A 243 23.33 -4.25 -35.51
C MET A 243 24.18 -5.30 -36.23
N GLU A 244 25.40 -5.55 -35.76
CA GLU A 244 26.24 -6.63 -36.30
C GLU A 244 25.65 -8.00 -35.96
N TYR A 245 25.22 -8.22 -34.71
CA TYR A 245 24.58 -9.48 -34.31
C TYR A 245 23.23 -9.71 -35.02
N ARG A 246 22.48 -8.64 -35.31
CA ARG A 246 21.20 -8.68 -36.03
C ARG A 246 21.29 -9.19 -37.46
N LYS A 247 22.48 -9.25 -38.07
CA LYS A 247 22.67 -9.89 -39.38
C LYS A 247 22.34 -11.39 -39.33
N ASN A 248 22.40 -12.01 -38.15
CA ASN A 248 21.94 -13.37 -37.92
C ASN A 248 20.41 -13.40 -37.71
N LEU A 249 19.70 -14.20 -38.50
CA LEU A 249 18.24 -14.31 -38.48
C LEU A 249 17.68 -14.67 -37.10
N PHE A 250 18.31 -15.57 -36.35
CA PHE A 250 17.81 -15.99 -35.04
C PHE A 250 17.92 -14.88 -33.99
N VAL A 251 19.03 -14.13 -34.02
CA VAL A 251 19.23 -12.96 -33.15
C VAL A 251 18.22 -11.86 -33.52
N GLN A 252 18.02 -11.63 -34.82
CA GLN A 252 17.02 -10.69 -35.31
C GLN A 252 15.62 -11.02 -34.78
N MET A 253 15.17 -12.27 -34.96
CA MET A 253 13.86 -12.73 -34.49
C MET A 253 13.71 -12.60 -32.97
N LEU A 254 14.74 -12.95 -32.19
CA LEU A 254 14.69 -12.81 -30.73
C LEU A 254 14.61 -11.36 -30.27
N MET A 255 15.40 -10.47 -30.88
CA MET A 255 15.34 -9.04 -30.58
C MET A 255 13.98 -8.44 -30.95
N ASP A 256 13.44 -8.81 -32.12
CA ASP A 256 12.12 -8.35 -32.58
C ASP A 256 11.00 -8.84 -31.65
N ALA A 257 11.06 -10.11 -31.27
CA ALA A 257 10.13 -10.68 -30.29
C ALA A 257 10.22 -9.96 -28.94
N SER A 258 11.44 -9.70 -28.46
CA SER A 258 11.69 -8.96 -27.22
C SER A 258 11.08 -7.56 -27.28
N LEU A 259 11.34 -6.79 -28.34
CA LEU A 259 10.79 -5.44 -28.54
C LEU A 259 9.26 -5.43 -28.71
N ALA A 260 8.67 -6.47 -29.30
CA ALA A 260 7.22 -6.56 -29.46
C ALA A 260 6.47 -6.63 -28.12
N SER A 261 7.13 -7.03 -27.01
CA SER A 261 6.53 -7.17 -25.66
C SER A 261 5.71 -5.96 -25.24
N ILE A 262 6.31 -4.78 -25.32
CA ILE A 262 5.69 -3.53 -24.89
C ILE A 262 4.52 -3.13 -25.79
N LEU A 263 4.47 -3.64 -27.02
CA LEU A 263 3.42 -3.31 -27.99
C LEU A 263 2.18 -4.17 -27.81
N ILE A 264 2.30 -5.41 -27.33
CA ILE A 264 1.18 -6.36 -27.21
C ILE A 264 -0.04 -5.73 -26.56
N LYS A 265 0.13 -5.12 -25.38
CA LYS A 265 -0.98 -4.51 -24.65
C LYS A 265 -1.58 -3.32 -25.40
N LYS A 266 -0.77 -2.57 -26.16
CA LYS A 266 -1.20 -1.39 -26.94
C LYS A 266 -2.01 -1.77 -28.17
N ILE A 267 -1.63 -2.86 -28.84
CA ILE A 267 -2.33 -3.37 -30.02
C ILE A 267 -3.41 -4.40 -29.68
N ASN A 268 -3.56 -4.73 -28.39
CA ASN A 268 -4.49 -5.72 -27.86
C ASN A 268 -4.41 -7.09 -28.57
N CYS A 269 -3.20 -7.52 -28.91
CA CYS A 269 -2.98 -8.86 -29.43
C CYS A 269 -2.75 -9.86 -28.29
N LEU A 270 -2.79 -11.13 -28.62
CA LEU A 270 -2.47 -12.19 -27.67
C LEU A 270 -0.96 -12.25 -27.43
N CYS A 271 -0.60 -12.76 -26.26
CA CYS A 271 0.78 -13.14 -26.02
C CYS A 271 1.22 -14.32 -26.89
N PHE A 272 2.52 -14.50 -27.00
CA PHE A 272 3.13 -15.61 -27.70
C PHE A 272 4.35 -16.13 -26.95
N VAL A 273 4.74 -17.35 -27.29
CA VAL A 273 5.98 -17.99 -26.84
C VAL A 273 6.89 -18.18 -28.04
N LEU A 274 8.13 -17.67 -27.95
CA LEU A 274 9.15 -17.94 -28.95
C LEU A 274 10.14 -18.95 -28.37
N HIS A 275 10.26 -20.11 -29.02
CA HIS A 275 11.16 -21.16 -28.60
C HIS A 275 12.37 -21.27 -29.54
N LEU A 276 13.57 -20.98 -29.04
CA LEU A 276 14.83 -21.17 -29.77
C LEU A 276 15.44 -22.55 -29.44
N TRP A 277 15.64 -23.37 -30.46
CA TRP A 277 16.20 -24.71 -30.33
C TRP A 277 17.49 -24.89 -31.13
N GLY A 278 18.44 -25.66 -30.59
CA GLY A 278 19.65 -26.06 -31.32
C GLY A 278 20.69 -26.77 -30.46
N ALA A 279 21.76 -27.26 -31.08
CA ALA A 279 22.85 -27.98 -30.40
C ALA A 279 23.63 -27.12 -29.38
N PHE A 280 24.43 -27.75 -28.52
CA PHE A 280 25.31 -27.02 -27.61
C PHE A 280 26.31 -26.13 -28.37
N GLY A 281 26.63 -24.96 -27.81
CA GLY A 281 27.60 -24.03 -28.40
C GLY A 281 27.12 -23.21 -29.61
N THR A 282 25.84 -23.25 -29.99
CA THR A 282 25.33 -22.55 -31.19
C THR A 282 25.06 -21.04 -31.00
N GLY A 283 25.64 -20.39 -29.98
CA GLY A 283 25.42 -18.95 -29.70
C GLY A 283 24.03 -18.59 -29.13
N LYS A 284 23.29 -19.61 -28.69
CA LYS A 284 21.92 -19.52 -28.18
C LYS A 284 21.79 -18.58 -26.96
N THR A 285 22.58 -18.81 -25.93
CA THR A 285 22.64 -17.95 -24.73
C THR A 285 23.06 -16.51 -25.08
N VAL A 286 24.00 -16.34 -26.01
CA VAL A 286 24.44 -15.02 -26.49
C VAL A 286 23.27 -14.27 -27.16
N ALA A 287 22.47 -14.95 -27.99
CA ALA A 287 21.30 -14.34 -28.61
C ALA A 287 20.26 -13.87 -27.57
N PHE A 288 20.06 -14.64 -26.49
CA PHE A 288 19.23 -14.22 -25.35
C PHE A 288 19.80 -13.02 -24.62
N MET A 289 21.11 -13.00 -24.35
CA MET A 289 21.77 -11.87 -23.70
C MET A 289 21.61 -10.59 -24.53
N VAL A 290 21.76 -10.70 -25.86
CA VAL A 290 21.54 -9.57 -26.78
C VAL A 290 20.08 -9.10 -26.72
N ALA A 291 19.11 -10.01 -26.76
CA ALA A 291 17.69 -9.66 -26.69
C ALA A 291 17.26 -9.09 -25.31
N ALA A 292 17.85 -9.56 -24.21
CA ALA A 292 17.62 -9.04 -22.86
C ALA A 292 18.29 -7.68 -22.65
N SER A 293 19.43 -7.43 -23.30
CA SER A 293 20.18 -6.17 -23.19
C SER A 293 19.40 -4.95 -23.71
N ILE A 294 18.32 -5.16 -24.47
CA ILE A 294 17.36 -4.11 -24.86
C ILE A 294 16.81 -3.40 -23.62
N TRP A 295 16.58 -4.13 -22.53
CA TRP A 295 15.87 -3.63 -21.35
C TRP A 295 16.80 -3.26 -20.20
N GLY A 296 17.94 -3.95 -20.06
CA GLY A 296 18.79 -3.80 -18.89
C GLY A 296 19.92 -4.83 -18.84
N ILE A 297 20.35 -5.16 -17.61
CA ILE A 297 21.45 -6.11 -17.37
C ILE A 297 20.96 -7.55 -17.64
N PRO A 298 21.48 -8.25 -18.68
CA PRO A 298 20.96 -9.56 -19.08
C PRO A 298 20.96 -10.62 -17.97
N ASP A 299 22.04 -10.70 -17.18
CA ASP A 299 22.21 -11.74 -16.15
C ASP A 299 21.14 -11.70 -15.06
N GLU A 300 20.58 -10.52 -14.78
CA GLU A 300 19.51 -10.34 -13.80
C GLU A 300 18.11 -10.55 -14.41
N LEU A 301 18.00 -10.47 -15.75
CA LEU A 301 16.75 -10.61 -16.50
C LEU A 301 16.49 -12.05 -16.97
N ILE A 302 17.55 -12.81 -17.23
CA ILE A 302 17.46 -14.20 -17.70
C ILE A 302 17.27 -15.13 -16.49
N LEU A 303 16.20 -15.92 -16.52
CA LEU A 303 15.95 -16.94 -15.52
C LEU A 303 16.74 -18.21 -15.84
N SER A 304 17.53 -18.68 -14.88
CA SER A 304 17.96 -20.07 -14.84
C SER A 304 16.80 -20.95 -14.36
N VAL A 305 16.62 -22.09 -15.02
CA VAL A 305 15.46 -22.97 -14.84
C VAL A 305 15.60 -23.90 -13.62
N ASP A 306 16.69 -23.79 -12.86
CA ASP A 306 16.78 -24.34 -11.48
C ASP A 306 15.86 -23.62 -10.49
N SER A 307 15.25 -22.51 -10.93
CA SER A 307 14.29 -21.75 -10.13
C SER A 307 12.99 -22.50 -9.91
N THR A 308 12.45 -22.43 -8.69
CA THR A 308 11.12 -22.98 -8.38
C THR A 308 10.05 -22.39 -9.29
N ILE A 309 9.00 -23.16 -9.62
CA ILE A 309 7.85 -22.68 -10.40
C ILE A 309 7.27 -21.40 -9.80
N ASN A 310 7.23 -21.29 -8.46
CA ASN A 310 6.76 -20.09 -7.76
C ASN A 310 7.62 -18.86 -8.07
N TYR A 311 8.95 -19.01 -8.15
CA TYR A 311 9.84 -17.91 -8.51
C TYR A 311 9.60 -17.46 -9.96
N CYS A 312 9.46 -18.41 -10.89
CA CYS A 312 9.18 -18.07 -12.28
C CYS A 312 7.82 -17.41 -12.47
N THR A 313 6.77 -17.87 -11.78
CA THR A 313 5.45 -17.22 -11.80
C THR A 313 5.51 -15.81 -11.18
N SER A 314 6.23 -15.63 -10.07
CA SER A 314 6.45 -14.29 -9.49
C SER A 314 7.21 -13.37 -10.46
N ARG A 315 8.22 -13.89 -11.17
CA ARG A 315 8.91 -13.14 -12.24
C ARG A 315 7.96 -12.78 -13.38
N ALA A 316 7.09 -13.70 -13.81
CA ALA A 316 6.09 -13.45 -14.83
C ALA A 316 5.11 -12.32 -14.43
N VAL A 317 4.68 -12.28 -13.15
CA VAL A 317 3.87 -11.19 -12.59
C VAL A 317 4.60 -9.85 -12.72
N LEU A 318 5.89 -9.81 -12.35
CA LEU A 318 6.71 -8.61 -12.47
C LEU A 318 6.89 -8.18 -13.91
N MET A 319 7.17 -9.13 -14.81
CA MET A 319 7.54 -8.82 -16.18
C MET A 319 6.37 -8.29 -16.97
N LYS A 320 5.17 -8.90 -16.88
CA LYS A 320 3.86 -8.55 -17.49
C LYS A 320 3.86 -7.89 -18.88
N SER A 321 4.48 -6.72 -19.05
CA SER A 321 4.65 -5.98 -20.31
C SER A 321 6.07 -6.05 -20.91
N LEU A 322 7.00 -6.74 -20.26
CA LEU A 322 8.34 -7.11 -20.74
C LEU A 322 8.42 -8.63 -20.94
N PRO A 323 9.34 -9.14 -21.77
CA PRO A 323 9.45 -10.57 -22.04
C PRO A 323 10.15 -11.29 -20.89
N VAL A 324 9.69 -12.51 -20.56
CA VAL A 324 10.39 -13.41 -19.63
C VAL A 324 11.38 -14.25 -20.42
N PHE A 325 12.66 -14.15 -20.08
CA PHE A 325 13.71 -14.97 -20.67
C PHE A 325 13.96 -16.20 -19.79
N VAL A 326 13.89 -17.38 -20.38
CA VAL A 326 14.04 -18.66 -19.68
C VAL A 326 15.11 -19.50 -20.40
N ASP A 327 16.27 -19.70 -19.77
CA ASP A 327 17.40 -20.47 -20.32
C ASP A 327 17.42 -21.90 -19.75
N GLU A 328 16.90 -22.85 -20.54
CA GLU A 328 16.79 -24.25 -20.14
C GLU A 328 18.10 -24.99 -20.40
N THR A 329 19.03 -24.97 -19.45
CA THR A 329 20.26 -25.76 -19.55
C THR A 329 20.08 -27.22 -19.14
N GLN A 330 19.20 -27.59 -18.19
CA GLN A 330 19.19 -28.95 -17.61
C GLN A 330 17.85 -29.50 -17.03
N LEU A 331 16.66 -29.13 -17.54
CA LEU A 331 15.42 -29.67 -16.97
C LEU A 331 14.94 -31.03 -17.52
N SER A 332 14.24 -31.78 -16.66
CA SER A 332 13.40 -32.92 -17.05
C SER A 332 12.03 -32.43 -17.58
N ARG A 333 11.53 -33.09 -18.62
CA ARG A 333 10.37 -32.69 -19.45
C ARG A 333 9.11 -32.23 -18.67
N GLY A 334 8.82 -32.82 -17.50
CA GLY A 334 7.58 -32.55 -16.75
C GLY A 334 7.53 -31.22 -15.98
N ASN A 335 8.66 -30.55 -15.76
CA ASN A 335 8.71 -29.26 -15.07
C ASN A 335 8.48 -28.09 -16.03
N LEU A 336 8.90 -28.22 -17.29
CA LEU A 336 8.69 -27.21 -18.32
C LEU A 336 7.21 -27.06 -18.69
N GLU A 337 6.48 -28.17 -18.83
CA GLU A 337 5.03 -28.15 -19.11
C GLU A 337 4.25 -27.34 -18.07
N LYS A 338 4.50 -27.64 -16.79
CA LYS A 338 3.86 -26.94 -15.67
C LYS A 338 4.20 -25.46 -15.65
N LEU A 339 5.44 -25.12 -16.02
CA LEU A 339 5.91 -23.74 -16.08
C LEU A 339 5.25 -22.97 -17.24
N ILE A 340 5.23 -23.53 -18.45
CA ILE A 340 4.58 -22.91 -19.61
C ILE A 340 3.08 -22.74 -19.33
N TYR A 341 2.43 -23.76 -18.78
CA TYR A 341 1.01 -23.68 -18.41
C TYR A 341 0.76 -22.61 -17.35
N ALA A 342 1.56 -22.58 -16.27
CA ALA A 342 1.44 -21.56 -15.23
C ALA A 342 1.66 -20.13 -15.76
N MET A 343 2.59 -19.95 -16.69
CA MET A 343 2.88 -18.63 -17.26
C MET A 343 1.90 -18.21 -18.37
N THR A 344 1.25 -19.14 -19.08
CA THR A 344 0.34 -18.83 -20.19
C THR A 344 -1.13 -18.83 -19.81
N GLU A 345 -1.55 -19.59 -18.79
CA GLU A 345 -2.95 -19.56 -18.33
C GLU A 345 -3.29 -18.35 -17.47
N GLY A 346 -2.28 -17.64 -16.96
CA GLY A 346 -2.48 -16.46 -16.13
C GLY A 346 -3.14 -16.71 -14.78
N LYS A 347 -3.21 -17.98 -14.35
CA LYS A 347 -3.72 -18.40 -13.04
C LYS A 347 -2.54 -18.67 -12.10
N GLU A 348 -2.34 -17.81 -11.10
CA GLU A 348 -1.59 -18.24 -9.91
C GLU A 348 -2.40 -19.35 -9.23
N LYS A 349 -1.82 -20.55 -9.07
CA LYS A 349 -2.45 -21.61 -8.28
C LYS A 349 -2.69 -21.10 -6.86
N GLY A 350 -3.94 -20.76 -6.53
CA GLY A 350 -4.46 -20.67 -5.17
C GLY A 350 -4.20 -19.37 -4.40
N ARG A 351 -3.66 -18.30 -4.99
CA ARG A 351 -3.64 -16.98 -4.33
C ARG A 351 -4.85 -16.15 -4.73
N LEU A 352 -5.91 -16.30 -3.96
CA LEU A 352 -6.95 -15.29 -3.87
C LEU A 352 -6.29 -13.98 -3.38
N LEU A 353 -6.60 -12.87 -4.02
CA LEU A 353 -6.40 -11.55 -3.43
C LEU A 353 -7.12 -11.50 -2.08
N ARG A 354 -6.72 -10.59 -1.19
CA ARG A 354 -7.29 -10.45 0.16
C ARG A 354 -8.80 -10.18 0.16
N ASN A 355 -9.36 -9.82 -0.99
CA ASN A 355 -10.78 -9.61 -1.30
C ASN A 355 -11.43 -10.82 -2.01
N SER A 356 -10.85 -12.02 -1.92
CA SER A 356 -11.36 -13.25 -2.54
C SER A 356 -11.47 -13.21 -4.08
N SER A 357 -10.79 -12.27 -4.74
CA SER A 357 -10.73 -12.19 -6.21
C SER A 357 -9.52 -12.96 -6.75
N GLU A 358 -9.66 -13.66 -7.86
CA GLU A 358 -8.52 -14.29 -8.54
C GLU A 358 -7.60 -13.21 -9.12
N ARG A 359 -6.28 -13.32 -8.86
CA ARG A 359 -5.30 -12.46 -9.52
C ARG A 359 -5.14 -12.97 -10.96
N LEU A 360 -5.82 -12.32 -11.92
CA LEU A 360 -5.63 -12.55 -13.35
C LEU A 360 -4.33 -11.88 -13.78
N ILE A 361 -3.24 -12.64 -13.85
CA ILE A 361 -1.89 -12.07 -13.91
C ILE A 361 -1.45 -11.81 -15.35
N ILE A 362 -1.88 -12.60 -16.35
CA ILE A 362 -1.09 -12.74 -17.58
C ILE A 362 -1.97 -12.75 -18.85
N ARG A 363 -2.54 -11.61 -19.25
CA ARG A 363 -3.14 -11.50 -20.59
C ARG A 363 -2.12 -11.07 -21.67
N TYR A 364 -0.96 -10.54 -21.26
CA TYR A 364 -0.04 -9.82 -22.15
C TYR A 364 1.45 -10.20 -22.00
N LEU A 365 1.79 -11.27 -21.28
CA LEU A 365 3.18 -11.67 -21.04
C LEU A 365 3.75 -12.47 -22.21
N GLN A 366 4.94 -12.10 -22.69
CA GLN A 366 5.70 -12.94 -23.63
C GLN A 366 6.71 -13.81 -22.91
N ILE A 367 6.92 -15.00 -23.46
CA ILE A 367 7.94 -15.93 -22.99
C ILE A 367 8.91 -16.18 -24.13
N LEU A 368 10.18 -15.87 -23.90
CA LEU A 368 11.29 -16.25 -24.75
C LEU A 368 11.96 -17.44 -24.07
N HIS A 369 11.87 -18.60 -24.70
CA HIS A 369 12.34 -19.88 -24.17
C HIS A 369 13.40 -20.50 -25.07
N MET A 370 14.37 -21.20 -24.49
CA MET A 370 15.45 -21.82 -25.25
C MET A 370 15.84 -23.19 -24.69
N SER A 371 16.12 -24.17 -25.56
CA SER A 371 16.48 -25.54 -25.14
C SER A 371 17.52 -26.22 -26.05
N TRP A 372 18.25 -27.19 -25.47
CA TRP A 372 19.33 -27.94 -26.13
C TRP A 372 18.86 -29.30 -26.72
N ARG A 373 17.68 -29.80 -26.33
CA ARG A 373 17.15 -31.10 -26.80
C ARG A 373 15.68 -30.99 -27.20
N LEU A 374 15.36 -31.47 -28.39
CA LEU A 374 13.97 -31.76 -28.75
C LEU A 374 13.53 -32.99 -27.96
N SER A 375 12.62 -32.80 -27.02
CA SER A 375 11.62 -33.85 -26.80
C SER A 375 10.49 -33.59 -27.78
N GLY A 376 10.08 -34.59 -28.56
CA GLY A 376 9.03 -34.47 -29.58
C GLY A 376 7.67 -33.96 -29.05
N ASN A 377 7.52 -33.70 -27.75
CA ASN A 377 6.28 -33.27 -27.12
C ASN A 377 6.22 -31.76 -26.83
N ILE A 378 7.26 -30.95 -27.03
CA ILE A 378 7.22 -29.51 -26.69
C ILE A 378 6.26 -28.73 -27.60
N MET A 379 6.19 -29.06 -28.90
CA MET A 379 5.25 -28.42 -29.82
C MET A 379 3.80 -28.78 -29.51
N ASP A 380 3.50 -30.08 -29.30
CA ASP A 380 2.19 -30.54 -28.83
C ASP A 380 1.77 -29.88 -27.50
N MET A 381 2.74 -29.64 -26.61
CA MET A 381 2.54 -29.01 -25.31
C MET A 381 2.26 -27.51 -25.42
N LEU A 382 3.01 -26.80 -26.27
CA LEU A 382 2.74 -25.39 -26.59
C LEU A 382 1.37 -25.22 -27.23
N GLU A 383 1.00 -26.12 -28.16
CA GLU A 383 -0.30 -26.11 -28.83
C GLU A 383 -1.46 -26.32 -27.84
N ARG A 384 -1.34 -27.29 -26.93
CA ARG A 384 -2.32 -27.54 -25.86
C ARG A 384 -2.45 -26.37 -24.89
N SER A 385 -1.32 -25.78 -24.46
CA SER A 385 -1.30 -24.65 -23.52
C SER A 385 -1.91 -23.39 -24.14
N LEU A 386 -1.57 -23.09 -25.39
CA LEU A 386 -2.17 -22.00 -26.15
C LEU A 386 -3.69 -22.22 -26.31
N CYS A 387 -4.14 -23.43 -26.65
CA CYS A 387 -5.57 -23.77 -26.72
C CYS A 387 -6.31 -23.56 -25.39
N GLY A 388 -5.69 -23.87 -24.24
CA GLY A 388 -6.25 -23.59 -22.91
C GLY A 388 -6.45 -22.10 -22.66
N MET A 389 -5.44 -21.28 -23.01
CA MET A 389 -5.50 -19.82 -22.95
C MET A 389 -6.66 -19.25 -23.80
N PHE A 390 -6.86 -19.75 -25.03
CA PHE A 390 -7.98 -19.35 -25.89
C PHE A 390 -9.35 -19.74 -25.33
N LYS A 391 -9.46 -20.86 -24.61
CA LYS A 391 -10.73 -21.30 -23.99
C LYS A 391 -11.11 -20.45 -22.78
N GLY A 392 -10.16 -20.11 -21.90
CA GLY A 392 -10.40 -19.23 -20.75
C GLY A 392 -10.82 -17.80 -21.14
N LEU A 393 -10.39 -17.34 -22.31
CA LEU A 393 -10.76 -16.03 -22.87
C LEU A 393 -12.19 -16.00 -23.46
N ARG A 394 -12.74 -17.14 -23.92
CA ARG A 394 -14.10 -17.21 -24.50
C ARG A 394 -15.21 -17.22 -23.45
N THR A 395 -14.91 -17.58 -22.22
CA THR A 395 -15.90 -17.67 -21.12
C THR A 395 -16.10 -16.35 -20.36
N GLN A 396 -15.48 -15.25 -20.80
CA GLN A 396 -15.47 -13.96 -20.08
C GLN A 396 -15.87 -12.75 -20.93
N ASN A 397 -16.59 -12.96 -22.04
CA ASN A 397 -17.31 -11.88 -22.72
C ASN A 397 -18.74 -11.78 -22.19
#